data_AF-A0A657B8X2-F1
#
_entry.id   AF-A0A657B8X2-F1
#
_cell.length_a   1.000
_cell.length_b   1.000
_cell.length_c   1.000
_cell.angle_alpha   90.00
_cell.angle_beta   90.00
_cell.angle_gamma   90.00
#
_symmetry.space_group_name_H-M   'P 1'
#
loop_
_entity.id
_entity.type
_entity.pdbx_description
1 polymer ?
#
loop_
_entity_poly.entity_id
_entity_poly.type
_entity_poly.pdbx_seq_one_letter_code
_entity_poly.pdbx_strand_id
1 'polypeptide(L)'
;MIQTPDVSNYNDLNALQNLKSARHKDSREGIKAVAEQFESMFISMMLKSMRDANKTFSEGNILSSNDTEFYQEMFDSQISVSLAGAGDGGIGLAKVIERQLLENKGLKQESGLEQALSMADMSTYERKDFPRLNVARLGDAMDEVDQVLDIEDSIARIPEEQHVAATPITAFSSPEQFVEALAPIASKVEAQTGISARLMLAQSALETGWGQKPILKGDGSPSFNLFGIKA
;
A
#
# COMPACT_ATOMS: atom_id res chain seq x y z
N MET A 1 2.74 29.54 19.37
CA MET A 1 3.44 28.26 19.18
C MET A 1 3.37 27.52 20.51
N ILE A 2 2.40 26.63 20.68
CA ILE A 2 2.29 25.79 21.88
C ILE A 2 3.11 24.53 21.57
N GLN A 3 4.17 24.33 22.32
CA GLN A 3 5.02 23.13 22.23
C GLN A 3 4.18 21.92 22.62
N THR A 4 4.00 20.99 21.69
CA THR A 4 3.44 19.67 21.99
C THR A 4 4.33 19.00 23.02
N PRO A 5 3.80 18.54 24.17
CA PRO A 5 4.61 17.83 25.14
C PRO A 5 5.13 16.55 24.51
N ASP A 6 6.45 16.37 24.52
CA ASP A 6 7.11 15.18 24.03
C ASP A 6 6.86 14.05 25.05
N VAL A 7 5.87 13.20 24.76
CA VAL A 7 5.41 12.14 25.69
C VAL A 7 6.20 10.83 25.48
N SER A 8 7.48 10.96 25.13
CA SER A 8 8.34 9.85 24.72
C SER A 8 8.96 9.06 25.87
N ASN A 9 8.75 9.44 27.15
CA ASN A 9 9.41 8.80 28.28
C ASN A 9 8.46 8.40 29.43
N TYR A 10 8.31 7.09 29.63
CA TYR A 10 7.51 6.47 30.70
C TYR A 10 7.95 6.85 32.12
N ASN A 11 9.23 7.18 32.31
CA ASN A 11 9.81 7.54 33.61
C ASN A 11 9.78 9.05 33.90
N ASP A 12 9.26 9.88 33.00
CA ASP A 12 9.24 11.32 33.23
C ASP A 12 8.06 11.73 34.11
N LEU A 13 8.32 11.81 35.42
CA LEU A 13 7.38 12.32 36.41
C LEU A 13 6.94 13.76 36.12
N ASN A 14 7.72 14.54 35.36
CA ASN A 14 7.34 15.88 34.94
C ASN A 14 6.31 15.88 33.82
N ALA A 15 6.35 14.89 32.90
CA ALA A 15 5.32 14.71 31.88
C ALA A 15 3.94 14.46 32.53
N LEU A 16 3.90 13.68 33.61
CA LEU A 16 2.69 13.46 34.40
C LEU A 16 2.21 14.72 35.14
N GLN A 17 3.11 15.54 35.69
CA GLN A 17 2.73 16.82 36.32
C GLN A 17 2.21 17.84 35.29
N ASN A 18 2.77 17.84 34.08
CA ASN A 18 2.31 18.66 32.96
C ASN A 18 0.93 18.20 32.45
N LEU A 19 0.68 16.90 32.33
CA LEU A 19 -0.64 16.34 32.01
C LEU A 19 -1.67 16.65 33.10
N LYS A 20 -1.29 16.53 34.38
CA LYS A 20 -2.15 16.87 35.51
C LYS A 20 -2.52 18.35 35.52
N SER A 21 -1.60 19.24 35.13
CA SER A 21 -1.85 20.68 35.02
C SER A 21 -2.69 21.01 33.78
N ALA A 22 -2.52 20.25 32.68
CA ALA A 22 -3.34 20.34 31.48
C ALA A 22 -4.79 19.88 31.70
N ARG A 23 -5.09 19.07 32.72
CA ARG A 23 -6.45 18.62 33.10
C ARG A 23 -7.44 19.76 33.37
N HIS A 24 -6.96 20.96 33.73
CA HIS A 24 -7.82 22.12 33.91
C HIS A 24 -8.26 22.80 32.60
N LYS A 25 -7.78 22.30 31.46
CA LYS A 25 -8.31 22.63 30.14
C LYS A 25 -8.84 21.32 29.59
N ASP A 26 -10.15 21.22 29.38
CA ASP A 26 -10.81 20.15 28.60
C ASP A 26 -10.36 20.19 27.12
N SER A 27 -9.04 20.14 26.90
CA SER A 27 -8.43 20.13 25.59
C SER A 27 -8.46 18.71 25.09
N ARG A 28 -9.00 18.54 23.89
CA ARG A 28 -8.92 17.33 23.08
C ARG A 28 -7.52 16.71 23.08
N GLU A 29 -6.48 17.54 23.11
CA GLU A 29 -5.07 17.12 23.16
C GLU A 29 -4.73 16.36 24.45
N GLY A 30 -5.33 16.73 25.60
CA GLY A 30 -5.14 16.01 26.86
C GLY A 30 -5.84 14.65 26.87
N ILE A 31 -7.02 14.55 26.25
CA ILE A 31 -7.74 13.29 26.07
C ILE A 31 -6.92 12.35 25.18
N LYS A 32 -6.38 12.87 24.07
CA LYS A 32 -5.51 12.13 23.17
C LYS A 32 -4.26 11.60 23.89
N ALA A 33 -3.55 12.46 24.63
CA ALA A 33 -2.35 12.04 25.35
C ALA A 33 -2.65 10.95 26.41
N VAL A 34 -3.76 11.05 27.14
CA VAL A 34 -4.18 10.01 28.10
C VAL A 34 -4.55 8.70 27.40
N ALA A 35 -5.20 8.78 26.24
CA ALA A 35 -5.58 7.61 25.46
C ALA A 35 -4.34 6.87 24.89
N GLU A 36 -3.33 7.60 24.40
CA GLU A 36 -2.04 7.05 23.94
C GLU A 36 -1.30 6.35 25.09
N GLN A 37 -1.32 6.92 26.31
CA GLN A 37 -0.74 6.28 27.49
C GLN A 37 -1.50 5.01 27.92
N PHE A 38 -2.81 4.95 27.68
CA PHE A 38 -3.57 3.73 27.96
C PHE A 38 -3.25 2.63 26.93
N GLU A 39 -3.13 2.99 25.65
CA GLU A 39 -2.73 2.06 24.58
C GLU A 39 -1.31 1.51 24.81
N SER A 40 -0.35 2.33 25.25
CA SER A 40 1.00 1.85 25.57
C SER A 40 1.01 0.84 26.72
N MET A 41 0.21 1.07 27.77
CA MET A 41 0.04 0.12 28.87
C MET A 41 -0.58 -1.18 28.39
N PHE A 42 -1.59 -1.11 27.51
CA PHE A 42 -2.22 -2.29 26.94
C PHE A 42 -1.27 -3.11 26.08
N ILE A 43 -0.51 -2.47 25.20
CA ILE A 43 0.50 -3.12 24.36
C ILE A 43 1.56 -3.78 25.25
N SER A 44 2.01 -3.11 26.31
CA SER A 44 2.95 -3.67 27.29
C SER A 44 2.39 -4.92 27.97
N MET A 45 1.12 -4.89 28.41
CA MET A 45 0.46 -6.08 28.99
C MET A 45 0.33 -7.22 27.97
N MET A 46 0.04 -6.90 26.71
CA MET A 46 -0.06 -7.88 25.63
C MET A 46 1.30 -8.53 25.36
N LEU A 47 2.35 -7.74 25.16
CA LEU A 47 3.72 -8.23 24.93
C LEU A 47 4.21 -9.08 26.10
N LYS A 48 3.94 -8.63 27.33
CA LYS A 48 4.22 -9.39 28.55
C LYS A 48 3.45 -10.71 28.58
N SER A 49 2.16 -10.70 28.28
CA SER A 49 1.34 -11.94 28.24
C SER A 49 1.81 -12.91 27.17
N MET A 50 2.21 -12.42 25.98
CA MET A 50 2.80 -13.24 24.92
C MET A 50 4.12 -13.87 25.37
N ARG A 51 4.95 -13.12 26.08
CA ARG A 51 6.23 -13.58 26.62
C ARG A 51 6.04 -14.59 27.75
N ASP A 52 5.15 -14.32 28.68
CA ASP A 52 4.81 -15.23 29.79
C ASP A 52 4.26 -16.56 29.27
N ALA A 53 3.41 -16.52 28.23
CA ALA A 53 2.93 -17.73 27.55
C ALA A 53 4.07 -18.51 26.90
N ASN A 54 5.03 -17.83 26.26
CA ASN A 54 6.21 -18.47 25.66
C ASN A 54 7.17 -19.04 26.73
N LYS A 55 7.23 -18.41 27.92
CA LYS A 55 8.05 -18.84 29.07
C LYS A 55 7.66 -20.25 29.51
N THR A 56 6.38 -20.57 29.53
CA THR A 56 5.87 -21.93 29.80
C THR A 56 6.38 -22.98 28.80
N PHE A 57 6.56 -22.62 27.52
CA PHE A 57 7.14 -23.51 26.50
C PHE A 57 8.67 -23.58 26.52
N SER A 58 9.31 -22.66 27.25
CA SER A 58 10.77 -22.56 27.39
C SER A 58 11.25 -22.90 28.79
N GLU A 59 10.42 -23.56 29.61
CA GLU A 59 10.81 -24.18 30.87
C GLU A 59 11.95 -25.19 30.60
N GLY A 60 13.19 -24.78 30.93
CA GLY A 60 14.41 -25.55 30.66
C GLY A 60 15.37 -24.92 29.63
N ASN A 61 15.04 -23.76 29.05
CA ASN A 61 15.94 -23.06 28.12
C ASN A 61 17.07 -22.35 28.87
N ILE A 62 18.30 -22.80 28.63
CA ILE A 62 19.54 -22.30 29.26
C ILE A 62 19.87 -20.88 28.75
N LEU A 63 19.23 -20.43 27.67
CA LEU A 63 19.45 -19.13 27.04
C LEU A 63 18.61 -17.98 27.63
N SER A 64 17.72 -18.23 28.59
CA SER A 64 16.95 -17.19 29.29
C SER A 64 17.55 -16.89 30.66
N SER A 65 18.42 -15.89 30.73
CA SER A 65 18.97 -15.37 31.98
C SER A 65 18.15 -14.20 32.52
N ASN A 66 18.23 -13.93 33.83
CA ASN A 66 17.58 -12.77 34.46
C ASN A 66 18.00 -11.44 33.80
N ASP A 67 19.27 -11.32 33.40
CA ASP A 67 19.78 -10.14 32.69
C ASP A 67 19.09 -9.98 31.32
N THR A 68 18.92 -11.09 30.59
CA THR A 68 18.21 -11.09 29.30
C THR A 68 16.75 -10.69 29.48
N GLU A 69 16.07 -11.21 30.50
CA GLU A 69 14.68 -10.85 30.81
C GLU A 69 14.54 -9.35 31.12
N PHE A 70 15.45 -8.79 31.91
CA PHE A 70 15.46 -7.36 32.23
C PHE A 70 15.66 -6.47 31.00
N TYR A 71 16.66 -6.76 30.16
CA TYR A 71 16.88 -5.99 28.92
C TYR A 71 15.70 -6.10 27.96
N GLN A 72 15.08 -7.26 27.93
CA GLN A 72 13.96 -7.52 27.05
C GLN A 72 12.69 -6.83 27.53
N GLU A 73 12.44 -6.76 28.83
CA GLU A 73 11.36 -5.95 29.41
C GLU A 73 11.59 -4.46 29.13
N MET A 74 12.83 -3.98 29.27
CA MET A 74 13.17 -2.59 28.93
C MET A 74 12.92 -2.31 27.44
N PHE A 75 13.30 -3.22 26.56
CA PHE A 75 13.06 -3.11 25.12
C PHE A 75 11.56 -3.11 24.79
N ASP A 76 10.80 -4.05 25.34
CA ASP A 76 9.35 -4.17 25.12
C ASP A 76 8.62 -2.90 25.61
N SER A 77 9.11 -2.27 26.69
CA SER A 77 8.55 -0.99 27.17
C SER A 77 8.73 0.15 26.16
N GLN A 78 9.88 0.23 25.50
CA GLN A 78 10.17 1.26 24.48
C GLN A 78 9.38 1.01 23.18
N ILE A 79 9.23 -0.26 22.80
CA ILE A 79 8.35 -0.64 21.69
C ILE A 79 6.90 -0.28 22.00
N SER A 80 6.44 -0.49 23.24
CA SER A 80 5.06 -0.17 23.64
C SER A 80 4.76 1.33 23.56
N VAL A 81 5.71 2.18 23.99
CA VAL A 81 5.56 3.65 23.91
C VAL A 81 5.63 4.14 22.46
N SER A 82 6.61 3.67 21.69
CA SER A 82 6.76 4.10 20.29
C SER A 82 5.60 3.65 19.41
N LEU A 83 5.05 2.45 19.64
CA LEU A 83 3.90 1.94 18.88
C LEU A 83 2.59 2.65 19.22
N ALA A 84 2.38 3.03 20.49
CA ALA A 84 1.21 3.81 20.90
C ALA A 84 1.29 5.28 20.44
N GLY A 85 2.49 5.87 20.42
CA GLY A 85 2.71 7.25 19.97
C GLY A 85 2.79 7.43 18.45
N ALA A 86 3.04 6.35 17.71
CA ALA A 86 2.99 6.35 16.24
C ALA A 86 1.52 6.40 15.79
N GLY A 87 0.97 7.62 15.63
CA GLY A 87 -0.46 7.88 15.47
C GLY A 87 -1.25 7.02 14.46
N ASP A 88 -0.62 6.45 13.43
CA ASP A 88 -1.25 5.53 12.47
C ASP A 88 -0.68 4.09 12.48
N GLY A 89 0.35 3.83 13.29
CA GLY A 89 1.00 2.51 13.43
C GLY A 89 0.56 1.70 14.64
N GLY A 90 -0.16 2.29 15.59
CA GLY A 90 -0.74 1.61 16.75
C GLY A 90 -1.94 0.71 16.40
N ILE A 91 -2.43 -0.04 17.40
CA ILE A 91 -3.63 -0.89 17.29
C ILE A 91 -4.90 -0.03 17.11
N GLY A 92 -4.81 1.27 17.40
CA GLY A 92 -5.87 2.26 17.19
C GLY A 92 -6.81 2.38 18.39
N LEU A 93 -6.45 1.77 19.52
CA LEU A 93 -7.25 1.81 20.75
C LEU A 93 -7.32 3.24 21.32
N ALA A 94 -6.23 4.02 21.23
CA ALA A 94 -6.24 5.40 21.66
C ALA A 94 -7.27 6.24 20.89
N LYS A 95 -7.44 6.01 19.58
CA LYS A 95 -8.43 6.71 18.75
C LYS A 95 -9.86 6.36 19.15
N VAL A 96 -10.13 5.10 19.50
CA VAL A 96 -11.45 4.66 19.97
C VAL A 96 -11.78 5.25 21.33
N ILE A 97 -10.81 5.27 22.25
CA ILE A 97 -10.96 5.88 23.58
C ILE A 97 -11.14 7.39 23.46
N GLU A 98 -10.36 8.07 22.61
CA GLU A 98 -10.53 9.49 22.28
C GLU A 98 -11.94 9.75 21.75
N ARG A 99 -12.41 8.95 20.78
CA ARG A 99 -13.75 9.07 20.20
C ARG A 99 -14.84 8.92 21.26
N GLN A 100 -14.77 7.87 22.09
CA GLN A 100 -15.78 7.60 23.11
C GLN A 100 -15.83 8.68 24.18
N LEU A 101 -14.67 9.23 24.57
CA LEU A 101 -14.59 10.30 25.57
C LEU A 101 -15.04 11.66 25.01
N LEU A 102 -14.76 11.95 23.73
CA LEU A 102 -15.24 13.16 23.05
C LEU A 102 -16.76 13.10 22.80
N GLU A 103 -17.27 11.95 22.39
CA GLU A 103 -18.69 11.70 22.18
C GLU A 103 -19.47 11.83 23.50
N ASN A 104 -18.96 11.23 24.59
CA ASN A 104 -19.56 11.35 25.93
C ASN A 104 -19.51 12.79 26.48
N LYS A 105 -18.51 13.59 26.09
CA LYS A 105 -18.41 15.01 26.49
C LYS A 105 -19.25 15.96 25.62
N GLY A 106 -19.95 15.47 24.60
CA GLY A 106 -20.81 16.29 23.74
C GLY A 106 -20.06 17.31 22.87
N LEU A 107 -18.73 17.19 22.75
CA LEU A 107 -17.87 18.06 21.94
C LEU A 107 -17.89 17.59 20.49
N LYS A 108 -19.05 17.67 19.84
CA LYS A 108 -19.23 17.34 18.43
C LYS A 108 -18.67 18.50 17.58
N GLN A 109 -17.56 18.28 16.88
CA GLN A 109 -17.08 19.21 15.87
C GLN A 109 -17.65 18.82 14.50
N GLU A 110 -18.76 19.45 14.13
CA GLU A 110 -19.22 19.53 12.74
C GLU A 110 -18.31 20.48 11.97
N SER A 111 -17.27 19.97 11.28
CA SER A 111 -16.72 20.62 10.07
C SER A 111 -15.67 19.79 9.31
N GLY A 112 -15.63 18.47 9.48
CA GLY A 112 -14.63 17.65 8.77
C GLY A 112 -14.67 16.17 9.11
N LEU A 113 -15.36 15.81 10.18
CA LEU A 113 -15.55 14.42 10.61
C LEU A 113 -16.59 13.68 9.77
N GLU A 114 -17.48 14.36 9.03
CA GLU A 114 -18.41 13.68 8.11
C GLU A 114 -17.67 13.07 6.92
N GLN A 115 -16.61 13.74 6.45
CA GLN A 115 -15.74 13.24 5.39
C GLN A 115 -14.80 12.12 5.89
N ALA A 116 -14.40 12.12 7.16
CA ALA A 116 -13.64 11.04 7.76
C ALA A 116 -14.51 9.83 8.16
N LEU A 117 -15.76 10.06 8.58
CA LEU A 117 -16.76 9.00 8.81
C LEU A 117 -17.23 8.39 7.49
N SER A 118 -17.29 9.18 6.41
CA SER A 118 -17.44 8.70 5.03
C SER A 118 -16.28 7.80 4.58
N MET A 119 -15.11 7.87 5.21
CA MET A 119 -14.00 6.95 4.93
C MET A 119 -14.02 5.69 5.80
N ALA A 120 -14.80 5.69 6.89
CA ALA A 120 -14.93 4.57 7.82
C ALA A 120 -16.19 3.72 7.55
N ASP A 121 -17.22 4.28 6.92
CA ASP A 121 -18.31 3.51 6.32
C ASP A 121 -17.86 2.97 4.95
N MET A 122 -17.88 1.64 4.80
CA MET A 122 -17.57 0.94 3.55
C MET A 122 -18.54 1.32 2.42
N SER A 123 -19.69 1.94 2.74
CA SER A 123 -20.66 2.40 1.73
C SER A 123 -20.25 3.68 1.01
N THR A 124 -19.34 4.47 1.61
CA THR A 124 -18.90 5.79 1.14
C THR A 124 -17.41 5.86 0.80
N TYR A 125 -16.73 4.71 0.80
CA TYR A 125 -15.44 4.56 0.15
C TYR A 125 -15.65 4.80 -1.36
N GLU A 126 -15.56 6.05 -1.80
CA GLU A 126 -15.22 6.33 -3.20
C GLU A 126 -13.86 5.68 -3.41
N ARG A 127 -13.90 4.45 -3.94
CA ARG A 127 -12.76 3.79 -4.55
C ARG A 127 -12.09 4.87 -5.36
N LYS A 128 -10.96 5.39 -4.87
CA LYS A 128 -10.09 6.29 -5.61
C LYS A 128 -9.98 5.60 -6.96
N ASP A 129 -10.64 6.15 -7.98
CA ASP A 129 -10.87 5.44 -9.21
C ASP A 129 -9.47 5.14 -9.76
N PHE A 130 -8.96 3.94 -9.47
CA PHE A 130 -7.98 3.30 -10.34
C PHE A 130 -8.62 3.48 -11.71
N PRO A 131 -7.89 4.06 -12.69
CA PRO A 131 -8.45 4.33 -14.00
C PRO A 131 -9.23 3.08 -14.38
N ARG A 132 -10.56 3.17 -14.32
CA ARG A 132 -11.39 1.98 -14.48
C ARG A 132 -11.00 1.54 -15.88
N LEU A 133 -10.38 0.36 -15.97
CA LEU A 133 -10.16 -0.31 -17.24
C LEU A 133 -11.50 -0.19 -17.94
N ASN A 134 -11.53 0.66 -18.96
CA ASN A 134 -12.78 0.97 -19.63
C ASN A 134 -13.10 -0.31 -20.39
N VAL A 135 -13.88 -1.20 -19.76
CA VAL A 135 -14.07 -2.57 -20.22
C VAL A 135 -14.66 -2.59 -21.62
N ALA A 136 -15.41 -1.55 -21.99
CA ALA A 136 -15.86 -1.34 -23.37
C ALA A 136 -14.67 -1.09 -24.31
N ARG A 137 -13.80 -0.12 -24.01
CA ARG A 137 -12.59 0.15 -24.81
C ARG A 137 -11.59 -1.01 -24.82
N LEU A 138 -11.49 -1.75 -23.73
CA LEU A 138 -10.65 -2.95 -23.66
C LEU A 138 -11.25 -4.08 -24.50
N GLY A 139 -12.58 -4.25 -24.47
CA GLY A 139 -13.31 -5.17 -25.33
C GLY A 139 -13.10 -4.83 -26.80
N ASP A 140 -13.29 -3.56 -27.19
CA ASP A 140 -13.06 -3.08 -28.56
C ASP A 140 -11.61 -3.35 -29.02
N ALA A 141 -10.62 -3.10 -28.14
CA ALA A 141 -9.21 -3.38 -28.44
C ALA A 141 -8.92 -4.90 -28.50
N MET A 142 -9.57 -5.71 -27.67
CA MET A 142 -9.43 -7.18 -27.72
C MET A 142 -10.07 -7.75 -28.99
N ASP A 143 -11.20 -7.21 -29.43
CA ASP A 143 -11.86 -7.59 -30.68
C ASP A 143 -11.03 -7.15 -31.90
N GLU A 144 -10.37 -5.99 -31.84
CA GLU A 144 -9.44 -5.53 -32.89
C GLU A 144 -8.17 -6.40 -32.95
N VAL A 145 -7.61 -6.76 -31.79
CA VAL A 145 -6.50 -7.74 -31.71
C VAL A 145 -6.95 -9.09 -32.28
N ASP A 146 -8.16 -9.54 -32.00
CA ASP A 146 -8.70 -10.77 -32.58
C ASP A 146 -8.90 -10.69 -34.07
N GLN A 147 -9.36 -9.56 -34.57
CA GLN A 147 -9.51 -9.36 -36.00
C GLN A 147 -8.15 -9.40 -36.72
N VAL A 148 -7.09 -8.88 -36.09
CA VAL A 148 -5.70 -8.97 -36.62
C VAL A 148 -5.14 -10.39 -36.49
N LEU A 149 -5.40 -11.08 -35.39
CA LEU A 149 -4.94 -12.45 -35.15
C LEU A 149 -5.71 -13.50 -35.99
N ASP A 150 -7.00 -13.29 -36.27
CA ASP A 150 -7.78 -14.11 -37.21
C ASP A 150 -7.32 -13.91 -38.66
N ILE A 151 -6.76 -12.73 -38.98
CA ILE A 151 -6.05 -12.52 -40.25
C ILE A 151 -4.74 -13.35 -40.26
N GLU A 152 -4.11 -13.59 -39.11
CA GLU A 152 -2.92 -14.45 -38.98
C GLU A 152 -3.21 -15.97 -38.98
N ASP A 153 -4.42 -16.42 -38.67
CA ASP A 153 -4.78 -17.84 -38.88
C ASP A 153 -4.86 -18.18 -40.40
N SER A 154 -4.96 -17.15 -41.25
CA SER A 154 -4.70 -17.27 -42.71
C SER A 154 -3.21 -17.21 -43.08
N ILE A 155 -2.33 -16.86 -42.12
CA ILE A 155 -0.86 -16.76 -42.26
C ILE A 155 -0.14 -18.02 -41.71
N ALA A 156 -0.86 -19.00 -41.17
CA ALA A 156 -0.35 -20.36 -40.87
C ALA A 156 0.15 -21.15 -42.12
N ARG A 157 0.26 -20.50 -43.28
CA ARG A 157 1.05 -20.91 -44.45
C ARG A 157 2.05 -19.83 -44.85
N ILE A 158 3.02 -19.54 -44.01
CA ILE A 158 4.29 -18.96 -44.47
C ILE A 158 5.43 -19.88 -44.03
N PRO A 159 6.26 -20.39 -44.97
CA PRO A 159 7.40 -21.25 -44.64
C PRO A 159 8.38 -20.51 -43.72
N GLU A 160 8.95 -21.25 -42.77
CA GLU A 160 10.11 -20.86 -41.96
C GLU A 160 11.30 -20.51 -42.86
N GLU A 161 11.37 -19.31 -43.42
CA GLU A 161 12.58 -18.76 -44.04
C GLU A 161 12.35 -17.29 -44.42
N GLN A 162 12.31 -16.40 -43.43
CA GLN A 162 12.68 -15.00 -43.63
C GLN A 162 13.01 -14.32 -42.30
N HIS A 163 14.31 -14.14 -42.09
CA HIS A 163 14.85 -13.24 -41.08
C HIS A 163 14.24 -11.85 -41.25
N VAL A 164 13.35 -11.45 -40.35
CA VAL A 164 13.01 -10.04 -40.22
C VAL A 164 14.14 -9.39 -39.43
N ALA A 165 14.98 -8.66 -40.14
CA ALA A 165 16.03 -7.84 -39.58
C ALA A 165 15.47 -7.00 -38.43
N ALA A 166 16.20 -6.98 -37.31
CA ALA A 166 15.91 -6.17 -36.14
C ALA A 166 15.90 -4.68 -36.52
N THR A 167 14.73 -4.20 -36.95
CA THR A 167 14.49 -2.77 -37.15
C THR A 167 14.38 -2.18 -35.76
N PRO A 168 15.15 -1.14 -35.41
CA PRO A 168 15.06 -0.54 -34.08
C PRO A 168 13.63 -0.04 -33.88
N ILE A 169 12.94 -0.62 -32.90
CA ILE A 169 11.55 -0.32 -32.54
C ILE A 169 11.51 1.09 -31.97
N THR A 170 11.49 2.11 -32.84
CA THR A 170 11.44 3.51 -32.43
C THR A 170 10.03 4.07 -32.42
N ALA A 171 9.13 3.53 -33.24
CA ALA A 171 7.68 3.73 -33.19
C ALA A 171 7.02 2.68 -34.09
N PHE A 172 5.87 2.14 -33.66
CA PHE A 172 5.07 1.27 -34.52
C PHE A 172 4.21 2.13 -35.44
N SER A 173 4.16 1.76 -36.72
CA SER A 173 3.44 2.54 -37.73
C SER A 173 1.99 2.10 -37.92
N SER A 174 1.64 0.89 -37.48
CA SER A 174 0.27 0.36 -37.52
C SER A 174 -0.01 -0.64 -36.38
N PRO A 175 -1.30 -0.88 -36.05
CA PRO A 175 -1.72 -1.92 -35.12
C PRO A 175 -1.21 -3.32 -35.46
N GLU A 176 -1.19 -3.68 -36.74
CA GLU A 176 -0.76 -5.00 -37.23
C GLU A 176 0.73 -5.21 -36.95
N GLN A 177 1.55 -4.21 -37.27
CA GLN A 177 2.99 -4.26 -36.99
C GLN A 177 3.30 -4.38 -35.49
N PHE A 178 2.46 -3.77 -34.65
CA PHE A 178 2.57 -3.86 -33.20
C PHE A 178 2.27 -5.27 -32.68
N VAL A 179 1.19 -5.89 -33.16
CA VAL A 179 0.81 -7.26 -32.79
C VAL A 179 1.83 -8.26 -33.29
N GLU A 180 2.22 -8.19 -34.57
CA GLU A 180 3.18 -9.11 -35.20
C GLU A 180 4.52 -9.14 -34.43
N ALA A 181 5.02 -7.96 -34.02
CA ALA A 181 6.27 -7.84 -33.31
C ALA A 181 6.21 -8.32 -31.85
N LEU A 182 5.07 -8.14 -31.16
CA LEU A 182 4.96 -8.38 -29.72
C LEU A 182 4.26 -9.71 -29.37
N ALA A 183 3.44 -10.26 -30.25
CA ALA A 183 2.76 -11.54 -30.08
C ALA A 183 3.68 -12.69 -29.65
N PRO A 184 4.85 -12.93 -30.29
CA PRO A 184 5.72 -14.03 -29.87
C PRO A 184 6.35 -13.82 -28.49
N ILE A 185 6.50 -12.56 -28.05
CA ILE A 185 7.01 -12.23 -26.72
C ILE A 185 5.90 -12.41 -25.68
N ALA A 186 4.70 -11.90 -25.97
CA ALA A 186 3.55 -12.01 -25.09
C ALA A 186 3.15 -13.48 -24.85
N SER A 187 3.18 -14.33 -25.89
CA SER A 187 2.89 -15.76 -25.78
C SER A 187 3.92 -16.50 -24.89
N LYS A 188 5.20 -16.11 -24.95
CA LYS A 188 6.23 -16.65 -24.04
C LYS A 188 5.98 -16.25 -22.59
N VAL A 189 5.55 -15.02 -22.33
CA VAL A 189 5.23 -14.54 -20.98
C VAL A 189 3.97 -15.21 -20.44
N GLU A 190 2.97 -15.43 -21.29
CA GLU A 190 1.77 -16.20 -20.96
C GLU A 190 2.12 -17.62 -20.52
N ALA A 191 2.96 -18.33 -21.27
CA ALA A 191 3.40 -19.68 -20.90
C ALA A 191 4.13 -19.74 -19.54
N GLN A 192 4.77 -18.65 -19.11
CA GLN A 192 5.52 -18.60 -17.84
C GLN A 192 4.67 -18.13 -16.65
N THR A 193 3.75 -17.19 -16.88
CA THR A 193 3.05 -16.47 -15.81
C THR A 193 1.56 -16.83 -15.72
N GLY A 194 0.98 -17.41 -16.77
CA GLY A 194 -0.45 -17.66 -16.89
C GLY A 194 -1.28 -16.40 -17.18
N ILE A 195 -0.66 -15.24 -17.36
CA ILE A 195 -1.35 -14.00 -17.78
C ILE A 195 -1.61 -14.10 -19.28
N SER A 196 -2.84 -13.81 -19.72
CA SER A 196 -3.20 -13.93 -21.14
C SER A 196 -2.36 -13.02 -22.04
N ALA A 197 -1.78 -13.56 -23.12
CA ALA A 197 -1.01 -12.78 -24.10
C ALA A 197 -1.87 -11.70 -24.76
N ARG A 198 -3.12 -12.04 -25.08
CA ARG A 198 -4.11 -11.10 -25.62
C ARG A 198 -4.31 -9.90 -24.68
N LEU A 199 -4.45 -10.15 -23.38
CA LEU A 199 -4.66 -9.09 -22.39
C LEU A 199 -3.44 -8.15 -22.29
N MET A 200 -2.23 -8.72 -22.35
CA MET A 200 -0.99 -7.93 -22.32
C MET A 200 -0.84 -7.05 -23.57
N LEU A 201 -1.16 -7.58 -24.75
CA LEU A 201 -1.14 -6.82 -26.00
C LEU A 201 -2.19 -5.72 -26.01
N ALA A 202 -3.43 -6.02 -25.62
CA ALA A 202 -4.50 -5.02 -25.56
C ALA A 202 -4.19 -3.89 -24.56
N GLN A 203 -3.68 -4.23 -23.37
CA GLN A 203 -3.30 -3.22 -22.37
C GLN A 203 -2.15 -2.34 -22.88
N SER A 204 -1.10 -2.94 -23.43
CA SER A 204 0.04 -2.19 -23.97
C SER A 204 -0.34 -1.33 -25.17
N ALA A 205 -1.25 -1.79 -26.03
CA ALA A 205 -1.81 -1.01 -27.13
C ALA A 205 -2.60 0.21 -26.61
N LEU A 206 -3.39 0.05 -25.54
CA LEU A 206 -4.15 1.15 -24.95
C LEU A 206 -3.24 2.22 -24.30
N GLU A 207 -2.19 1.79 -23.59
CA GLU A 207 -1.26 2.69 -22.90
C GLU A 207 -0.36 3.46 -23.88
N THR A 208 0.07 2.83 -24.98
CA THR A 208 0.99 3.44 -25.96
C THR A 208 0.30 3.98 -27.21
N GLY A 209 -1.01 3.73 -27.36
CA GLY A 209 -1.76 3.98 -28.59
C GLY A 209 -1.20 3.19 -29.76
N TRP A 210 -1.20 1.85 -29.66
CA TRP A 210 -0.59 0.94 -30.65
C TRP A 210 0.90 1.20 -30.91
N GLY A 211 1.63 1.68 -29.89
CA GLY A 211 3.05 1.96 -30.01
C GLY A 211 3.41 3.25 -30.77
N GLN A 212 2.43 4.09 -31.09
CA GLN A 212 2.63 5.39 -31.74
C GLN A 212 3.16 6.47 -30.77
N LYS A 213 2.96 6.31 -29.45
CA LYS A 213 3.44 7.22 -28.41
C LYS A 213 4.45 6.51 -27.49
N PRO A 214 5.65 6.17 -27.97
CA PRO A 214 6.66 5.51 -27.16
C PRO A 214 7.19 6.46 -26.08
N ILE A 215 7.35 5.94 -24.86
CA ILE A 215 8.08 6.67 -23.82
C ILE A 215 9.57 6.65 -24.20
N LEU A 216 10.17 7.83 -24.34
CA LEU A 216 11.59 7.97 -24.66
C LEU A 216 12.41 8.18 -23.39
N LYS A 217 13.66 7.70 -23.40
CA LYS A 217 14.67 8.00 -22.39
C LYS A 217 15.23 9.41 -22.61
N GLY A 218 15.99 9.92 -21.64
CA GLY A 218 16.61 11.25 -21.73
C GLY A 218 17.59 11.43 -22.90
N ASP A 219 18.07 10.33 -23.49
CA ASP A 219 18.92 10.32 -24.69
C ASP A 219 18.11 10.27 -26.02
N GLY A 220 16.78 10.30 -25.95
CA GLY A 220 15.89 10.20 -27.09
C GLY A 220 15.67 8.77 -27.61
N SER A 221 16.31 7.76 -27.01
CA SER A 221 16.08 6.35 -27.37
C SER A 221 14.77 5.81 -26.76
N PRO A 222 14.15 4.79 -27.36
CA PRO A 222 12.95 4.16 -26.81
C PRO A 222 13.23 3.53 -25.43
N SER A 223 12.33 3.76 -24.47
CA SER A 223 12.42 3.15 -23.14
C SER A 223 11.95 1.69 -23.10
N PHE A 224 11.27 1.23 -24.14
CA PHE A 224 10.54 -0.06 -24.18
C PHE A 224 9.50 -0.22 -23.07
N ASN A 225 9.11 0.86 -22.39
CA ASN A 225 8.07 0.84 -21.38
C ASN A 225 6.70 0.92 -22.04
N LEU A 226 6.19 -0.25 -22.44
CA LEU A 226 4.90 -0.38 -23.11
C LEU A 226 3.69 -0.34 -22.15
N PHE A 227 3.94 -0.31 -20.84
CA PHE A 227 2.91 -0.37 -19.79
C PHE A 227 2.88 0.88 -18.90
N GLY A 228 3.70 1.90 -19.19
CA GLY A 228 3.75 3.14 -18.41
C GLY A 228 4.20 2.95 -16.96
N ILE A 229 4.98 1.90 -16.65
CA ILE A 229 5.42 1.58 -15.29
C ILE A 229 6.39 2.65 -14.82
N LYS A 230 6.10 3.28 -13.67
CA LYS A 230 6.99 4.27 -13.05
C LYS A 230 8.11 3.56 -12.29
N ALA A 231 9.32 4.09 -12.40
CA ALA A 231 10.50 3.66 -11.64
C ALA A 231 10.61 4.42 -10.32
#